data_AF-C1N683-F1
#
_entry.id   AF-C1N683-F1
#
_cell.length_a   1.000
_cell.length_b   1.000
_cell.length_c   1.000
_cell.angle_alpha   90.00
_cell.angle_beta   90.00
_cell.angle_gamma   90.00
#
_symmetry.space_group_name_H-M   'P 1'
#
loop_
_entity.id
_entity.type
_entity.pdbx_description
1 polymer ?
#
loop_
_entity_poly.entity_id
_entity_poly.type
_entity_poly.pdbx_seq_one_letter_code
_entity_poly.pdbx_strand_id
1 'polypeptide(L)'
;LKESKGNKLKDFVQVSGVLGVSHFLMLSATEASKYVKVCKTPRGPTLSFRVHQYTLAREVLASQRNPRAPKNAFLSPPLVVLNNFGDAPHQKLATITFQNLFPAINVRKVKLSTCQRAVLIDYDKTTGRTFPFRHYGVSAAPTGTNKAIRKLLTTRRVPNMGDLADVSELLTSKGYGSDHSDSEGEDAVNARVDLTQDYNRVAREGTRSRIILQEIGPRMELELVKVEEGMCEGRVLYHAY
;
A
#
# COMPACT_ATOMS: atom_id res chain seq x y z
N LEU A 1 -20.66 5.05 -6.64
CA LEU A 1 -21.99 4.64 -6.15
C LEU A 1 -21.89 4.46 -4.64
N LYS A 2 -22.64 5.24 -3.85
CA LYS A 2 -22.72 5.06 -2.40
C LYS A 2 -24.03 4.35 -2.11
N GLU A 3 -23.98 3.27 -1.35
CA GLU A 3 -25.16 2.50 -0.99
C GLU A 3 -26.13 3.35 -0.15
N SER A 4 -27.40 3.33 -0.53
CA SER A 4 -28.54 3.83 0.25
C SER A 4 -29.36 2.62 0.68
N LYS A 5 -30.05 2.72 1.83
CA LYS A 5 -30.85 1.61 2.41
C LYS A 5 -31.91 1.02 1.47
N GLY A 6 -32.30 1.74 0.41
CA GLY A 6 -33.29 1.28 -0.58
C GLY A 6 -32.72 0.55 -1.80
N ASN A 7 -31.40 0.54 -2.02
CA ASN A 7 -30.83 0.03 -3.25
C ASN A 7 -30.56 -1.47 -3.15
N LYS A 8 -30.97 -2.24 -4.17
CA LYS A 8 -30.66 -3.66 -4.25
C LYS A 8 -29.38 -3.88 -5.05
N LEU A 9 -28.69 -4.99 -4.78
CA LEU A 9 -27.48 -5.38 -5.52
C LEU A 9 -27.72 -5.45 -7.04
N LYS A 10 -28.91 -5.93 -7.45
CA LYS A 10 -29.29 -6.05 -8.87
C LYS A 10 -29.29 -4.71 -9.59
N ASP A 11 -29.70 -3.65 -8.91
CA ASP A 11 -29.75 -2.28 -9.47
C ASP A 11 -28.32 -1.77 -9.75
N PHE A 12 -27.38 -2.04 -8.83
CA PHE A 12 -25.98 -1.67 -9.01
C PHE A 12 -25.32 -2.44 -10.16
N VAL A 13 -25.63 -3.73 -10.32
CA VAL A 13 -25.08 -4.55 -11.40
C VAL A 13 -25.58 -4.05 -12.76
N GLN A 14 -26.86 -3.69 -12.89
CA GLN A 14 -27.41 -3.13 -14.13
C GLN A 14 -26.72 -1.80 -14.52
N VAL A 15 -26.46 -0.94 -13.55
CA VAL A 15 -25.81 0.37 -13.79
C VAL A 15 -24.29 0.25 -14.00
N SER A 16 -23.66 -0.81 -13.50
CA SER A 16 -22.21 -1.01 -13.57
C SER A 16 -21.63 -0.99 -14.99
N GLY A 17 -22.38 -1.51 -15.97
CA GLY A 17 -21.97 -1.56 -17.37
C GLY A 17 -21.81 -0.17 -17.99
N VAL A 18 -22.76 0.72 -17.76
CA VAL A 18 -22.73 2.10 -18.30
C VAL A 18 -21.67 2.95 -17.61
N LEU A 19 -21.44 2.73 -16.31
CA LEU A 19 -20.46 3.46 -15.52
C LEU A 19 -19.02 2.92 -15.66
N GLY A 20 -18.82 1.81 -16.38
CA GLY A 20 -17.51 1.18 -16.52
C GLY A 20 -16.92 0.66 -15.19
N VAL A 21 -17.78 0.31 -14.22
CA VAL A 21 -17.33 -0.24 -12.94
C VAL A 21 -16.91 -1.69 -13.15
N SER A 22 -15.66 -2.03 -12.82
CA SER A 22 -15.07 -3.36 -13.03
C SER A 22 -15.17 -4.30 -11.82
N HIS A 23 -15.19 -3.75 -10.61
CA HIS A 23 -15.22 -4.51 -9.36
C HIS A 23 -16.17 -3.87 -8.36
N PHE A 24 -16.87 -4.70 -7.59
CA PHE A 24 -17.61 -4.31 -6.41
C PHE A 24 -16.89 -4.83 -5.16
N LEU A 25 -16.75 -3.96 -4.16
CA LEU A 25 -16.41 -4.36 -2.81
C LEU A 25 -17.67 -4.25 -1.95
N MET A 26 -18.09 -5.37 -1.37
CA MET A 26 -19.25 -5.44 -0.49
C MET A 26 -18.78 -5.77 0.92
N LEU A 27 -19.22 -4.97 1.89
CA LEU A 27 -18.95 -5.20 3.30
C LEU A 27 -20.23 -5.76 3.93
N SER A 28 -20.13 -6.87 4.61
CA SER A 28 -21.25 -7.49 5.33
C SER A 28 -20.82 -7.82 6.75
N ALA A 29 -21.69 -7.59 7.72
CA ALA A 29 -21.45 -7.94 9.10
C ALA A 29 -22.63 -8.78 9.59
N THR A 30 -22.34 -10.03 9.96
CA THR A 30 -23.29 -10.90 10.65
C THR A 30 -22.92 -10.98 12.13
N GLU A 31 -23.79 -11.56 12.96
CA GLU A 31 -23.50 -11.77 14.39
C GLU A 31 -22.26 -12.64 14.61
N ALA A 32 -22.00 -13.57 13.69
CA ALA A 32 -20.86 -14.48 13.78
C ALA A 32 -19.55 -13.85 13.30
N SER A 33 -19.57 -13.09 12.19
CA SER A 33 -18.34 -12.62 11.54
C SER A 33 -18.58 -11.45 10.58
N LYS A 34 -17.49 -10.74 10.28
CA LYS A 34 -17.46 -9.66 9.28
C LYS A 34 -16.86 -10.20 7.99
N TYR A 35 -17.42 -9.84 6.86
CA TYR A 35 -17.03 -10.30 5.55
C TYR A 35 -16.77 -9.14 4.59
N VAL A 36 -15.72 -9.30 3.78
CA VAL A 36 -15.41 -8.47 2.62
C VAL A 36 -15.59 -9.35 1.38
N LYS A 37 -16.52 -8.99 0.50
CA LYS A 37 -16.70 -9.68 -0.78
C LYS A 37 -16.16 -8.83 -1.91
N VAL A 38 -15.34 -9.43 -2.77
CA VAL A 38 -14.82 -8.80 -3.97
C VAL A 38 -15.46 -9.50 -5.17
N CYS A 39 -16.26 -8.76 -5.93
CA CYS A 39 -16.99 -9.29 -7.07
C CYS A 39 -16.54 -8.60 -8.35
N LYS A 40 -16.22 -9.38 -9.39
CA LYS A 40 -15.87 -8.84 -10.70
C LYS A 40 -17.11 -8.72 -11.58
N THR A 41 -17.40 -7.53 -12.12
CA THR A 41 -18.52 -7.28 -13.04
C THR A 41 -18.16 -7.66 -14.49
N PRO A 42 -19.15 -7.93 -15.36
CA PRO A 42 -20.56 -8.20 -15.10
C PRO A 42 -20.87 -9.67 -14.75
N ARG A 43 -20.00 -10.61 -15.15
CA ARG A 43 -20.12 -12.07 -14.91
C ARG A 43 -18.83 -12.68 -14.36
N GLY A 44 -18.14 -11.98 -13.47
CA GLY A 44 -16.93 -12.48 -12.84
C GLY A 44 -17.22 -13.23 -11.54
N PRO A 45 -16.21 -13.91 -10.97
CA PRO A 45 -16.36 -14.60 -9.70
C PRO A 45 -16.52 -13.62 -8.54
N THR A 46 -17.14 -14.11 -7.47
CA THR A 46 -17.23 -13.46 -6.17
C THR A 46 -16.34 -14.19 -5.18
N LEU A 47 -15.37 -13.47 -4.60
CA LEU A 47 -14.52 -13.99 -3.53
C LEU A 47 -15.02 -13.40 -2.22
N SER A 48 -15.42 -14.27 -1.29
CA SER A 48 -15.86 -13.89 0.05
C SER A 48 -14.73 -14.14 1.06
N PHE A 49 -14.23 -13.06 1.63
CA PHE A 49 -13.20 -13.07 2.67
C PHE A 49 -13.83 -12.80 4.03
N ARG A 50 -13.51 -13.61 5.04
CA ARG A 50 -13.78 -13.33 6.44
C ARG A 50 -12.70 -12.41 6.99
N VAL A 51 -13.08 -11.40 7.75
CA VAL A 51 -12.16 -10.49 8.44
C VAL A 51 -11.93 -11.00 9.85
N HIS A 52 -10.70 -11.38 10.18
CA HIS A 52 -10.30 -11.80 11.53
C HIS A 52 -9.98 -10.60 12.40
N GLN A 53 -9.04 -9.79 11.93
CA GLN A 53 -8.59 -8.58 12.62
C GLN A 53 -8.59 -7.40 11.66
N TYR A 54 -8.90 -6.21 12.17
CA TYR A 54 -8.75 -4.98 11.40
C TYR A 54 -8.34 -3.83 12.31
N THR A 55 -7.64 -2.85 11.73
CA THR A 55 -7.29 -1.59 12.39
C THR A 55 -7.56 -0.45 11.43
N LEU A 56 -8.20 0.61 11.92
CA LEU A 56 -8.56 1.75 11.08
C LEU A 56 -7.31 2.54 10.71
N ALA A 57 -7.30 3.14 9.51
CA ALA A 57 -6.19 3.99 9.06
C ALA A 57 -5.87 5.11 10.08
N ARG A 58 -6.90 5.68 10.72
CA ARG A 58 -6.72 6.70 11.78
C ARG A 58 -5.91 6.18 12.97
N GLU A 59 -6.17 4.96 13.41
CA GLU A 59 -5.49 4.34 14.56
C GLU A 59 -4.06 3.96 14.20
N VAL A 60 -3.84 3.47 12.98
CA VAL A 60 -2.50 3.19 12.45
C VAL A 60 -1.67 4.48 12.43
N LEU A 61 -2.23 5.59 11.94
CA LEU A 61 -1.53 6.88 11.94
C LEU A 61 -1.29 7.41 13.36
N ALA A 62 -2.24 7.24 14.28
CA ALA A 62 -2.10 7.70 15.66
C ALA A 62 -1.04 6.93 16.46
N SER A 63 -0.80 5.65 16.15
CA SER A 63 0.23 4.83 16.81
C SER A 63 1.66 5.15 16.35
N GLN A 64 1.84 5.91 15.26
CA GLN A 64 3.16 6.25 14.75
C GLN A 64 3.70 7.52 15.38
N ARG A 65 5.01 7.52 15.69
CA ARG A 65 5.72 8.71 16.21
C ARG A 65 5.70 9.89 15.23
N ASN A 66 5.79 9.62 13.92
CA ASN A 66 5.83 10.63 12.86
C ASN A 66 4.98 10.16 11.66
N PRO A 67 3.64 10.25 11.75
CA PRO A 67 2.76 9.79 10.69
C PRO A 67 2.88 10.68 9.46
N ARG A 68 2.94 10.07 8.29
CA ARG A 68 3.00 10.79 7.01
C ARG A 68 2.05 10.14 6.00
N ALA A 69 0.96 10.84 5.72
CA ALA A 69 -0.02 10.44 4.71
C ALA A 69 -0.36 11.65 3.82
N PRO A 70 0.48 11.98 2.83
CA PRO A 70 0.23 13.12 1.97
C PRO A 70 -1.03 12.87 1.13
N LYS A 71 -1.97 13.83 1.14
CA LYS A 71 -3.26 13.72 0.40
C LYS A 71 -3.05 13.45 -1.10
N ASN A 72 -2.00 14.02 -1.67
CA ASN A 72 -1.67 13.85 -3.09
C ASN A 72 -1.30 12.40 -3.45
N ALA A 73 -0.81 11.60 -2.50
CA ALA A 73 -0.50 10.20 -2.76
C ALA A 73 -1.75 9.37 -3.09
N PHE A 74 -2.94 9.82 -2.68
CA PHE A 74 -4.20 9.14 -2.99
C PHE A 74 -4.70 9.39 -4.41
N LEU A 75 -4.13 10.37 -5.12
CA LEU A 75 -4.50 10.68 -6.51
C LEU A 75 -3.87 9.67 -7.50
N SER A 76 -2.73 9.09 -7.14
CA SER A 76 -2.09 8.05 -7.96
C SER A 76 -2.50 6.65 -7.52
N PRO A 77 -2.54 5.67 -8.45
CA PRO A 77 -2.81 4.29 -8.10
C PRO A 77 -1.66 3.68 -7.28
N PRO A 78 -1.95 2.76 -6.35
CA PRO A 78 -0.90 2.07 -5.60
C PRO A 78 -0.21 0.98 -6.43
N LEU A 79 1.06 0.72 -6.12
CA LEU A 79 1.77 -0.48 -6.54
C LEU A 79 1.21 -1.69 -5.79
N VAL A 80 0.96 -2.80 -6.47
CA VAL A 80 0.47 -4.04 -5.84
C VAL A 80 1.63 -5.01 -5.71
N VAL A 81 1.95 -5.39 -4.48
CA VAL A 81 2.96 -6.39 -4.16
C VAL A 81 2.23 -7.60 -3.58
N LEU A 82 2.36 -8.73 -4.25
CA LEU A 82 1.74 -9.99 -3.87
C LEU A 82 2.85 -10.96 -3.48
N ASN A 83 2.85 -11.45 -2.25
CA ASN A 83 3.89 -12.32 -1.73
C ASN A 83 3.33 -13.68 -1.28
N ASN A 84 4.15 -14.73 -1.40
CA ASN A 84 3.90 -16.09 -0.90
C ASN A 84 2.60 -16.79 -1.35
N PHE A 85 1.92 -16.29 -2.38
CA PHE A 85 0.76 -16.98 -2.95
C PHE A 85 1.18 -18.36 -3.47
N GLY A 86 0.50 -19.41 -3.01
CA GLY A 86 0.78 -20.77 -3.44
C GLY A 86 0.07 -21.13 -4.75
N ASP A 87 0.31 -22.36 -5.20
CA ASP A 87 -0.16 -22.85 -6.49
C ASP A 87 -1.63 -23.29 -6.53
N ALA A 88 -2.31 -23.29 -5.38
CA ALA A 88 -3.69 -23.73 -5.27
C ALA A 88 -4.62 -22.84 -6.13
N PRO A 89 -5.65 -23.42 -6.77
CA PRO A 89 -6.49 -22.69 -7.73
C PRO A 89 -7.23 -21.51 -7.09
N HIS A 90 -7.68 -21.65 -5.84
CA HIS A 90 -8.35 -20.57 -5.10
C HIS A 90 -7.39 -19.42 -4.75
N GLN A 91 -6.12 -19.71 -4.48
CA GLN A 91 -5.08 -18.70 -4.23
C GLN A 91 -4.74 -17.95 -5.51
N LYS A 92 -4.54 -18.65 -6.63
CA LYS A 92 -4.34 -18.02 -7.95
C LYS A 92 -5.48 -17.10 -8.33
N LEU A 93 -6.72 -17.50 -8.07
CA LEU A 93 -7.88 -16.65 -8.33
C LEU A 93 -7.89 -15.40 -7.44
N ALA A 94 -7.52 -15.53 -6.17
CA ALA A 94 -7.36 -14.38 -5.28
C ALA A 94 -6.26 -13.43 -5.77
N THR A 95 -5.11 -13.95 -6.17
CA THR A 95 -4.01 -13.17 -6.78
C THR A 95 -4.50 -12.38 -7.99
N ILE A 96 -5.15 -13.04 -8.95
CA ILE A 96 -5.68 -12.41 -10.17
C ILE A 96 -6.72 -11.34 -9.82
N THR A 97 -7.57 -11.59 -8.82
CA THR A 97 -8.59 -10.64 -8.38
C THR A 97 -7.95 -9.39 -7.77
N PHE A 98 -6.96 -9.55 -6.88
CA PHE A 98 -6.24 -8.42 -6.29
C PHE A 98 -5.39 -7.65 -7.29
N GLN A 99 -4.77 -8.32 -8.27
CA GLN A 99 -4.05 -7.66 -9.36
C GLN A 99 -5.00 -6.80 -10.21
N ASN A 100 -6.17 -7.32 -10.57
CA ASN A 100 -7.12 -6.61 -11.42
C ASN A 100 -7.94 -5.54 -10.67
N LEU A 101 -7.91 -5.54 -9.34
CA LEU A 101 -8.55 -4.49 -8.53
C LEU A 101 -7.90 -3.12 -8.76
N PHE A 102 -6.61 -3.11 -9.11
CA PHE A 102 -5.84 -1.91 -9.40
C PHE A 102 -5.45 -1.88 -10.89
N PRO A 103 -5.23 -0.68 -11.48
CA PRO A 103 -4.85 -0.58 -12.88
C PRO A 103 -3.48 -1.23 -13.11
N ALA A 104 -3.35 -1.96 -14.23
CA ALA A 104 -2.08 -2.56 -14.61
C ALA A 104 -1.00 -1.48 -14.85
N ILE A 105 0.18 -1.71 -14.31
CA ILE A 105 1.28 -0.74 -14.36
C ILE A 105 2.33 -1.20 -15.38
N ASN A 106 2.54 -0.38 -16.40
CA ASN A 106 3.58 -0.59 -17.39
C ASN A 106 4.90 -0.01 -16.87
N VAL A 107 5.83 -0.88 -16.45
CA VAL A 107 7.13 -0.50 -15.86
C VAL A 107 7.93 0.47 -16.73
N ARG A 108 7.82 0.35 -18.07
CA ARG A 108 8.55 1.23 -19.02
C ARG A 108 7.96 2.64 -19.16
N LYS A 109 6.67 2.81 -18.87
CA LYS A 109 5.93 4.08 -19.11
C LYS A 109 5.61 4.82 -17.82
N VAL A 110 5.60 4.14 -16.68
CA VAL A 110 5.23 4.73 -15.39
C VAL A 110 6.30 5.72 -14.93
N LYS A 111 5.85 6.88 -14.43
CA LYS A 111 6.74 7.86 -13.81
C LYS A 111 6.95 7.51 -12.35
N LEU A 112 8.20 7.38 -11.91
CA LEU A 112 8.53 7.03 -10.52
C LEU A 112 7.92 8.01 -9.50
N SER A 113 7.78 9.29 -9.85
CA SER A 113 7.15 10.31 -9.00
C SER A 113 5.68 10.05 -8.65
N THR A 114 4.98 9.25 -9.46
CA THR A 114 3.58 8.85 -9.21
C THR A 114 3.46 7.64 -8.28
N CYS A 115 4.54 6.86 -8.13
CA CYS A 115 4.61 5.66 -7.29
C CYS A 115 4.77 6.02 -5.80
N GLN A 116 3.71 6.57 -5.20
CA GLN A 116 3.71 7.07 -3.83
C GLN A 116 3.05 6.12 -2.82
N ARG A 117 2.37 5.07 -3.30
CA ARG A 117 1.67 4.10 -2.47
C ARG A 117 1.96 2.68 -2.93
N ALA A 118 2.00 1.76 -1.99
CA ALA A 118 2.13 0.33 -2.21
C ALA A 118 1.14 -0.43 -1.32
N VAL A 119 0.39 -1.35 -1.91
CA VAL A 119 -0.45 -2.33 -1.22
C VAL A 119 0.31 -3.64 -1.22
N LEU A 120 0.56 -4.16 -0.02
CA LEU A 120 1.16 -5.46 0.19
C LEU A 120 0.06 -6.42 0.63
N ILE A 121 -0.06 -7.52 -0.10
CA ILE A 121 -0.87 -8.66 0.31
C ILE A 121 0.07 -9.84 0.40
N ASP A 122 0.24 -10.35 1.61
CA ASP A 122 0.99 -11.58 1.85
C ASP A 122 0.02 -12.75 1.97
N TYR A 123 0.51 -13.97 1.82
CA TYR A 123 -0.24 -15.17 2.12
C TYR A 123 0.49 -16.00 3.15
N ASP A 124 -0.05 -16.03 4.38
CA ASP A 124 0.53 -16.81 5.46
C ASP A 124 -0.08 -18.21 5.51
N LYS A 125 0.75 -19.20 5.19
CA LYS A 125 0.40 -20.62 5.22
C LYS A 125 0.37 -21.19 6.65
N THR A 126 1.11 -20.57 7.58
CA THR A 126 1.41 -21.15 8.90
C THR A 126 0.34 -20.80 9.94
N THR A 127 -0.12 -19.56 9.98
CA THR A 127 -0.97 -19.06 11.08
C THR A 127 -2.48 -19.27 10.84
N GLY A 128 -2.92 -19.60 9.62
CA GLY A 128 -4.34 -19.87 9.37
C GLY A 128 -4.86 -19.58 7.96
N ARG A 129 -4.03 -19.71 6.90
CA ARG A 129 -4.43 -19.41 5.50
C ARG A 129 -4.98 -17.98 5.34
N THR A 130 -4.36 -17.05 6.04
CA THR A 130 -4.78 -15.65 6.03
C THR A 130 -4.01 -14.84 4.99
N PHE A 131 -4.63 -13.76 4.56
CA PHE A 131 -4.12 -12.74 3.66
C PHE A 131 -4.01 -11.43 4.44
N PRO A 132 -2.85 -11.16 5.06
CA PRO A 132 -2.58 -9.85 5.64
C PRO A 132 -2.56 -8.78 4.56
N PHE A 133 -3.50 -7.85 4.66
CA PHE A 133 -3.58 -6.67 3.81
C PHE A 133 -2.93 -5.48 4.52
N ARG A 134 -1.87 -4.94 3.92
CA ARG A 134 -1.15 -3.77 4.42
C ARG A 134 -0.99 -2.72 3.33
N HIS A 135 -1.07 -1.46 3.74
CA HIS A 135 -0.98 -0.33 2.82
C HIS A 135 0.07 0.68 3.31
N TYR A 136 1.06 0.90 2.46
CA TYR A 136 2.23 1.71 2.74
C TYR A 136 2.30 2.93 1.80
N GLY A 137 2.73 4.05 2.34
CA GLY A 137 3.28 5.17 1.60
C GLY A 137 4.74 4.90 1.30
N VAL A 138 5.12 5.16 0.05
CA VAL A 138 6.50 5.03 -0.42
C VAL A 138 7.12 6.42 -0.46
N SER A 139 8.35 6.54 0.04
CA SER A 139 9.16 7.75 -0.08
C SER A 139 10.60 7.37 -0.34
N ALA A 140 11.29 8.12 -1.21
CA ALA A 140 12.73 7.98 -1.42
C ALA A 140 13.50 9.13 -0.75
N ALA A 141 14.65 8.79 -0.16
CA ALA A 141 15.61 9.77 0.36
C ALA A 141 17.02 9.41 -0.12
N PRO A 142 17.83 10.38 -0.60
CA PRO A 142 19.19 10.09 -1.04
C PRO A 142 20.07 9.61 0.12
N THR A 143 20.95 8.67 -0.18
CA THR A 143 21.96 8.15 0.75
C THR A 143 23.23 9.02 0.73
N GLY A 144 24.00 9.04 1.82
CA GLY A 144 25.27 9.77 1.90
C GLY A 144 25.18 11.30 2.11
N THR A 145 24.00 11.84 2.44
CA THR A 145 23.84 13.28 2.74
C THR A 145 23.54 13.52 4.23
N ASN A 146 24.17 14.52 4.84
CA ASN A 146 23.88 14.93 6.23
C ASN A 146 22.39 15.29 6.40
N LYS A 147 21.78 14.97 7.56
CA LYS A 147 20.40 15.31 7.93
C LYS A 147 20.11 16.81 7.79
N ALA A 148 21.08 17.67 8.12
CA ALA A 148 20.94 19.11 7.95
C ALA A 148 20.76 19.51 6.47
N ILE A 149 21.59 18.95 5.58
CA ILE A 149 21.49 19.12 4.13
C ILE A 149 20.17 18.55 3.61
N ARG A 150 19.78 17.36 4.08
CA ARG A 150 18.49 16.75 3.73
C ARG A 150 17.31 17.63 4.15
N LYS A 151 17.37 18.25 5.34
CA LYS A 151 16.33 19.16 5.85
C LYS A 151 16.28 20.47 5.06
N LEU A 152 17.42 21.01 4.66
CA LEU A 152 17.52 22.17 3.79
C LEU A 152 16.92 21.86 2.41
N LEU A 153 17.33 20.76 1.80
CA LEU A 153 16.85 20.30 0.48
C LEU A 153 15.38 19.92 0.46
N THR A 154 14.77 19.58 1.59
CA THR A 154 13.33 19.24 1.69
C THR A 154 12.47 20.43 2.11
N THR A 155 12.89 21.18 3.13
CA THR A 155 12.05 22.20 3.78
C THR A 155 12.30 23.62 3.26
N ARG A 156 13.38 23.84 2.49
CA ARG A 156 13.87 25.19 2.11
C ARG A 156 14.09 26.14 3.29
N ARG A 157 14.16 25.60 4.51
CA ARG A 157 14.47 26.37 5.72
C ARG A 157 15.94 26.18 6.02
N VAL A 158 16.64 27.29 6.15
CA VAL A 158 18.04 27.29 6.57
C VAL A 158 18.08 26.75 8.01
N PRO A 159 18.89 25.71 8.29
CA PRO A 159 19.14 25.25 9.65
C PRO A 159 19.68 26.40 10.52
N ASN A 160 19.53 26.30 11.85
CA ASN A 160 20.19 27.27 12.72
C ASN A 160 21.72 27.08 12.59
N MET A 161 22.42 28.14 12.18
CA MET A 161 23.89 28.15 11.99
C MET A 161 24.60 28.99 13.05
N GLY A 162 23.88 29.47 14.08
CA GLY A 162 24.46 30.35 15.10
C GLY A 162 25.59 29.71 15.93
N ASP A 163 25.63 28.38 16.00
CA ASP A 163 26.66 27.62 16.72
C ASP A 163 27.81 27.15 15.82
N LEU A 164 27.79 27.47 14.52
CA LEU A 164 28.78 27.02 13.54
C LEU A 164 29.70 28.20 13.16
N ALA A 165 31.01 27.95 13.15
CA ALA A 165 32.01 28.94 12.76
C ALA A 165 32.15 29.09 11.24
N ASP A 166 31.87 28.00 10.49
CA ASP A 166 31.92 27.99 9.02
C ASP A 166 30.84 27.08 8.42
N VAL A 167 30.42 27.38 7.18
CA VAL A 167 29.49 26.57 6.38
C VAL A 167 30.08 25.17 6.12
N SER A 168 31.40 25.06 6.02
CA SER A 168 32.08 23.77 5.90
C SER A 168 31.79 22.86 7.10
N GLU A 169 31.61 23.42 8.30
CA GLU A 169 31.23 22.65 9.49
C GLU A 169 29.82 22.07 9.35
N LEU A 170 28.90 22.65 8.58
CA LEU A 170 27.61 22.01 8.31
C LEU A 170 27.77 20.69 7.51
N LEU A 171 28.82 20.61 6.70
CA LEU A 171 29.14 19.43 5.89
C LEU A 171 29.97 18.40 6.67
N THR A 172 30.85 18.86 7.56
CA THR A 172 31.80 18.03 8.32
C THR A 172 31.43 17.80 9.79
N SER A 173 30.46 18.51 10.35
CA SER A 173 30.15 18.47 11.79
C SER A 173 29.71 17.06 12.18
N LYS A 174 30.62 16.39 12.89
CA LYS A 174 30.35 15.14 13.61
C LYS A 174 29.36 15.32 14.78
N GLY A 175 28.93 16.55 15.08
CA GLY A 175 28.02 16.89 16.19
C GLY A 175 26.53 17.03 15.82
N TYR A 176 26.18 17.28 14.56
CA TYR A 176 24.77 17.41 14.10
C TYR A 176 24.24 16.18 13.34
N GLY A 177 25.02 15.11 13.31
CA GLY A 177 24.72 13.92 12.53
C GLY A 177 25.67 12.77 12.83
N SER A 178 25.73 12.33 14.08
CA SER A 178 25.99 10.90 14.28
C SER A 178 24.85 10.15 13.59
N ASP A 179 25.21 9.30 12.64
CA ASP A 179 24.32 8.35 11.94
C ASP A 179 23.65 7.35 12.89
N HIS A 180 23.77 7.52 14.21
CA HIS A 180 23.13 6.70 15.23
C HIS A 180 21.75 7.24 15.58
N SER A 181 20.84 7.19 14.62
CA SER A 181 19.40 7.20 14.92
C SER A 181 18.88 5.78 14.79
N ASP A 182 19.26 4.88 15.72
CA ASP A 182 18.66 3.58 16.14
C ASP A 182 17.93 2.68 15.12
N SER A 183 18.08 2.93 13.82
CA SER A 183 17.34 2.27 12.75
C SER A 183 18.22 2.08 11.51
N GLU A 184 19.53 2.34 11.63
CA GLU A 184 20.55 2.00 10.65
C GLU A 184 21.13 0.61 10.94
N GLY A 185 20.26 -0.35 11.26
CA GLY A 185 20.59 -1.77 11.20
C GLY A 185 20.78 -2.21 9.76
N GLU A 186 21.31 -3.42 9.57
CA GLU A 186 21.67 -4.04 8.28
C GLU A 186 20.59 -3.92 7.17
N ASP A 187 19.31 -3.80 7.55
CA ASP A 187 18.17 -3.49 6.66
C ASP A 187 18.34 -2.21 5.80
N ALA A 188 19.09 -1.23 6.28
CA ALA A 188 19.33 0.03 5.57
C ALA A 188 20.26 -0.10 4.35
N VAL A 189 20.99 -1.21 4.22
CA VAL A 189 21.82 -1.51 3.04
C VAL A 189 20.96 -2.12 1.93
N ASN A 190 20.10 -3.08 2.29
CA ASN A 190 19.18 -3.75 1.36
C ASN A 190 18.10 -2.79 0.80
N ALA A 191 17.77 -1.72 1.53
CA ALA A 191 16.81 -0.72 1.09
C ALA A 191 17.38 0.34 0.10
N ARG A 192 18.66 0.26 -0.28
CA ARG A 192 19.31 1.22 -1.19
C ARG A 192 19.13 0.80 -2.64
N VAL A 193 18.61 1.71 -3.46
CA VAL A 193 18.36 1.50 -4.88
C VAL A 193 18.88 2.69 -5.67
N ASP A 194 19.47 2.43 -6.83
CA ASP A 194 19.87 3.45 -7.78
C ASP A 194 18.66 3.88 -8.61
N LEU A 195 18.34 5.17 -8.57
CA LEU A 195 17.17 5.70 -9.25
C LEU A 195 17.44 5.90 -10.74
N THR A 196 16.60 5.29 -11.57
CA THR A 196 16.63 5.44 -13.04
C THR A 196 15.88 6.68 -13.54
N GLN A 197 15.09 7.33 -12.68
CA GLN A 197 14.34 8.55 -12.98
C GLN A 197 14.18 9.38 -11.70
N ASP A 198 13.86 10.66 -11.88
CA ASP A 198 13.49 11.54 -10.77
C ASP A 198 12.25 11.02 -10.01
N TYR A 199 12.42 10.75 -8.72
CA TYR A 199 11.32 10.37 -7.83
C TYR A 199 10.71 11.59 -7.15
N ASN A 200 11.55 12.45 -6.59
CA ASN A 200 11.14 13.70 -5.96
C ASN A 200 12.25 14.76 -6.10
N ARG A 201 12.05 15.95 -5.54
CA ARG A 201 13.03 17.05 -5.65
C ARG A 201 14.45 16.67 -5.18
N VAL A 202 14.53 15.80 -4.19
CA VAL A 202 15.76 15.48 -3.44
C VAL A 202 16.35 14.14 -3.89
N ALA A 203 15.51 13.22 -4.35
CA ALA A 203 15.85 11.91 -4.88
C ALA A 203 15.73 11.95 -6.40
N ARG A 204 16.86 12.27 -7.06
CA ARG A 204 16.98 12.47 -8.50
C ARG A 204 17.56 11.24 -9.21
N GLU A 205 17.41 11.22 -10.51
CA GLU A 205 18.06 10.24 -11.39
C GLU A 205 19.58 10.14 -11.13
N GLY A 206 20.11 8.92 -11.16
CA GLY A 206 21.52 8.64 -10.93
C GLY A 206 21.98 8.72 -9.46
N THR A 207 21.07 9.07 -8.53
CA THR A 207 21.39 9.09 -7.09
C THR A 207 20.99 7.78 -6.43
N ARG A 208 21.87 7.27 -5.56
CA ARG A 208 21.54 6.13 -4.69
C ARG A 208 20.62 6.58 -3.58
N SER A 209 19.39 6.09 -3.58
CA SER A 209 18.35 6.47 -2.64
C SER A 209 17.90 5.28 -1.79
N ARG A 210 17.61 5.52 -0.51
CA ARG A 210 16.94 4.54 0.34
C ARG A 210 15.44 4.67 0.19
N ILE A 211 14.76 3.53 0.07
CA ILE A 211 13.30 3.47 0.07
C ILE A 211 12.82 3.42 1.51
N ILE A 212 11.88 4.30 1.85
CA ILE A 212 11.25 4.40 3.16
C ILE A 212 9.78 4.03 2.95
N LEU A 213 9.33 3.02 3.67
CA LEU A 213 7.94 2.62 3.74
C LEU A 213 7.34 3.14 5.05
N GLN A 214 6.21 3.85 4.95
CA GLN A 214 5.45 4.30 6.12
C GLN A 214 4.04 3.76 6.02
N GLU A 215 3.54 3.14 7.07
CA GLU A 215 2.21 2.53 6.98
C GLU A 215 1.11 3.60 7.02
N ILE A 216 0.19 3.53 6.06
CA ILE A 216 -0.97 4.43 5.95
C ILE A 216 -2.23 3.73 6.47
N GLY A 217 -2.31 2.41 6.31
CA GLY A 217 -3.46 1.59 6.67
C GLY A 217 -4.59 1.63 5.63
N PRO A 218 -5.70 0.91 5.87
CA PRO A 218 -5.99 0.09 7.06
C PRO A 218 -5.15 -1.19 7.13
N ARG A 219 -5.09 -1.81 8.32
CA ARG A 219 -4.59 -3.19 8.50
C ARG A 219 -5.78 -4.13 8.50
N MET A 220 -5.69 -5.23 7.74
CA MET A 220 -6.72 -6.27 7.78
C MET A 220 -6.07 -7.64 7.68
N GLU A 221 -6.63 -8.61 8.39
CA GLU A 221 -6.33 -10.03 8.22
C GLU A 221 -7.56 -10.69 7.62
N LEU A 222 -7.42 -11.15 6.38
CA LEU A 222 -8.52 -11.71 5.59
C LEU A 222 -8.33 -13.22 5.43
N GLU A 223 -9.40 -14.00 5.48
CA GLU A 223 -9.37 -15.43 5.17
C GLU A 223 -10.35 -15.72 4.03
N LEU A 224 -9.91 -16.43 2.98
CA LEU A 224 -10.80 -16.77 1.88
C LEU A 224 -11.72 -17.93 2.30
N VAL A 225 -13.01 -17.64 2.49
CA VAL A 225 -14.00 -18.62 2.93
C VAL A 225 -14.74 -19.23 1.75
N LYS A 226 -15.13 -18.43 0.76
CA LYS A 226 -16.00 -18.90 -0.32
C LYS A 226 -15.64 -18.25 -1.65
N VAL A 227 -15.68 -19.03 -2.72
CA VAL A 227 -15.62 -18.55 -4.10
C VAL A 227 -16.88 -18.99 -4.82
N GLU A 228 -17.57 -18.04 -5.45
CA GLU A 228 -18.81 -18.26 -6.19
C GLU A 228 -18.66 -17.73 -7.61
N GLU A 229 -19.36 -18.35 -8.56
CA GLU A 229 -19.52 -17.81 -9.90
C GLU A 229 -20.52 -16.64 -9.92
N GLY A 230 -20.30 -15.63 -10.75
CA GLY A 230 -21.20 -14.49 -10.88
C GLY A 230 -21.27 -13.61 -9.62
N MET A 231 -22.35 -12.83 -9.54
CA MET A 231 -22.58 -11.85 -8.47
C MET A 231 -23.37 -12.47 -7.31
N CYS A 232 -22.70 -13.17 -6.39
CA CYS A 232 -23.26 -13.73 -5.16
C CYS A 232 -24.40 -14.77 -5.31
N GLU A 233 -24.85 -15.11 -6.53
CA GLU A 233 -25.99 -16.02 -6.78
C GLU A 233 -25.60 -17.29 -7.57
N GLY A 234 -24.34 -17.44 -7.97
CA GLY A 234 -23.91 -18.58 -8.81
C GLY A 234 -23.36 -19.77 -8.04
N ARG A 235 -22.80 -20.73 -8.80
CA ARG A 235 -22.28 -21.99 -8.27
C ARG A 235 -21.07 -21.74 -7.35
N VAL A 236 -21.00 -22.47 -6.25
CA VAL A 236 -19.84 -22.47 -5.35
C VAL A 236 -18.69 -23.26 -5.98
N LEU A 237 -17.57 -22.58 -6.21
CA LEU A 237 -16.35 -23.17 -6.76
C LEU A 237 -15.38 -23.60 -5.66
N TYR A 238 -15.41 -22.93 -4.51
CA TYR A 238 -14.59 -23.24 -3.36
C TYR A 238 -15.32 -22.86 -2.07
N HIS A 239 -15.18 -23.69 -1.04
CA HIS A 239 -15.66 -23.41 0.31
C HIS A 239 -14.63 -23.94 1.32
N ALA A 240 -14.12 -23.07 2.18
CA ALA A 240 -13.39 -23.43 3.38
C ALA A 240 -14.40 -23.58 4.52
N TYR A 241 -14.39 -24.72 5.20
CA TYR A 241 -15.21 -25.00 6.38
C TYR A 241 -14.43 -24.68 7.65
#